data_AF-A0A7V8XI31-F1
#
_entry.id   AF-A0A7V8XI31-F1
#
_cell.length_a   1.000
_cell.length_b   1.000
_cell.length_c   1.000
_cell.angle_alpha   90.00
_cell.angle_beta   90.00
_cell.angle_gamma   90.00
#
_symmetry.space_group_name_H-M   'P 1'
#
loop_
_entity.id
_entity.type
_entity.pdbx_description
1 polymer ?
#
loop_
_entity_poly.entity_id
_entity_poly.type
_entity_poly.pdbx_seq_one_letter_code
_entity_poly.pdbx_strand_id
1 'polypeptide(L)'
;IRPEHLEDASLEEAPDGPRLRGTMTLREALGAEVMAHFTIDARPAVTDEVRELAHDAGGTAEDLEQGSGATLVGRFGAQSRVGAGEAVEAAIDTRALHFFDPDTGLGIYDERKGATS
;
A
#
# COMPACT_ATOMS: atom_id res chain seq x y z
N ILE A 1 -1.42 -1.54 -5.83
CA ILE A 1 -0.14 -2.28 -5.71
C ILE A 1 -0.36 -3.49 -4.79
N ARG A 2 0.33 -4.60 -5.01
CA ARG A 2 0.24 -5.78 -4.13
C ARG A 2 1.33 -5.74 -3.04
N PRO A 3 1.11 -6.35 -1.86
CA PRO A 3 2.09 -6.34 -0.77
C PRO A 3 3.47 -6.86 -1.15
N GLU A 4 3.55 -7.88 -2.00
CA GLU A 4 4.79 -8.47 -2.50
C GLU A 4 5.63 -7.55 -3.40
N HIS A 5 5.09 -6.41 -3.80
CA HIS A 5 5.79 -5.39 -4.60
C HIS A 5 6.20 -4.16 -3.77
N LEU A 6 6.09 -4.26 -2.44
CA LEU A 6 6.54 -3.28 -1.47
C LEU A 6 7.56 -3.94 -0.54
N GLU A 7 8.80 -3.46 -0.58
CA GLU A 7 9.91 -4.04 0.18
C GLU A 7 10.61 -3.04 1.09
N ASP A 8 11.36 -3.54 2.08
CA ASP A 8 12.15 -2.69 2.99
C ASP A 8 13.34 -2.07 2.22
N ALA A 9 13.28 -0.76 1.99
CA ALA A 9 14.30 -0.06 1.21
C ALA A 9 15.67 0.00 1.88
N SER A 10 15.78 -0.35 3.17
CA SER A 10 17.07 -0.50 3.87
C SER A 10 17.81 -1.79 3.49
N LEU A 11 17.12 -2.75 2.89
CA LEU A 11 17.68 -4.03 2.46
C LEU A 11 18.07 -4.06 0.97
N GLU A 12 17.66 -3.06 0.19
CA GLU A 12 18.04 -2.96 -1.22
C GLU A 12 19.45 -2.40 -1.40
N GLU A 13 20.23 -3.05 -2.28
CA GLU A 13 21.62 -2.66 -2.57
C GLU A 13 21.73 -1.39 -3.43
N ALA A 14 20.66 -1.01 -4.15
CA ALA A 14 20.66 0.13 -5.07
C ALA A 14 19.53 1.13 -4.74
N PRO A 15 19.84 2.41 -4.44
CA PRO A 15 18.86 3.37 -3.94
C PRO A 15 17.97 4.05 -5.01
N ASP A 16 18.09 3.69 -6.29
CA ASP A 16 17.56 4.50 -7.40
C ASP A 16 16.05 4.31 -7.68
N GLY A 17 15.36 3.45 -6.93
CA GLY A 17 13.92 3.23 -7.06
C GLY A 17 13.05 4.24 -6.29
N PRO A 18 11.80 4.47 -6.71
CA PRO A 18 10.86 5.28 -5.94
C PRO A 18 10.49 4.62 -4.60
N ARG A 19 10.30 5.44 -3.58
CA ARG A 19 10.06 5.02 -2.19
C ARG A 19 8.83 5.70 -1.60
N LEU A 20 8.11 4.99 -0.73
CA LEU A 20 7.09 5.56 0.15
C LEU A 20 7.65 5.67 1.56
N ARG A 21 7.47 6.85 2.17
CA ARG A 21 7.84 7.10 3.57
C ARG A 21 6.59 7.03 4.42
N GLY A 22 6.66 6.30 5.52
CA GLY A 22 5.54 6.14 6.44
C GLY A 22 5.99 5.79 7.85
N THR A 23 5.00 5.45 8.68
CA THR A 23 5.21 4.98 10.04
C THR A 23 4.67 3.56 10.17
N MET A 24 5.50 2.64 10.65
CA MET A 24 5.10 1.26 10.91
C MET A 24 4.03 1.23 12.00
N THR A 25 2.88 0.61 11.73
CA THR A 25 1.79 0.45 12.71
C THR A 25 1.78 -0.94 13.31
N LEU A 26 2.04 -1.97 12.50
CA LEU A 26 2.09 -3.36 12.94
C LEU A 26 3.13 -4.14 12.14
N ARG A 27 3.91 -4.94 12.86
CA ARG A 27 4.89 -5.87 12.31
C ARG A 27 4.48 -7.29 12.68
N GLU A 28 4.25 -8.14 11.68
CA GLU A 28 3.93 -9.55 11.89
C GLU A 28 5.02 -10.43 11.28
N ALA A 29 5.82 -11.08 12.13
CA ALA A 29 6.86 -11.99 11.66
C ALA A 29 6.28 -13.38 11.41
N LEU A 30 6.31 -13.83 10.15
CA LEU A 30 5.79 -15.13 9.70
C LEU A 30 6.91 -16.15 9.42
N GLY A 31 8.10 -15.91 9.98
CA GLY A 31 9.27 -16.77 9.86
C GLY A 31 10.16 -16.39 8.69
N ALA A 32 9.71 -16.60 7.45
CA ALA A 32 10.48 -16.30 6.24
C ALA A 32 10.28 -14.85 5.74
N GLU A 33 9.23 -14.19 6.20
CA GLU A 33 8.85 -12.84 5.80
C GLU A 33 8.17 -12.10 6.96
N VAL A 34 8.02 -10.79 6.79
CA VAL A 34 7.34 -9.90 7.72
C VAL A 34 6.22 -9.19 6.99
N MET A 35 4.98 -9.30 7.47
CA MET A 35 3.89 -8.45 7.01
C MET A 35 4.01 -7.10 7.72
N ALA A 36 4.32 -6.06 6.95
CA ALA A 36 4.54 -4.71 7.40
C ALA A 36 3.28 -3.88 7.13
N HIS A 37 2.57 -3.51 8.18
CA HIS A 37 1.49 -2.53 8.10
C HIS A 37 2.06 -1.17 8.46
N PHE A 38 1.84 -0.17 7.59
CA PHE A 38 2.33 1.17 7.83
C PHE A 38 1.40 2.21 7.23
N THR A 39 1.41 3.42 7.80
CA THR A 39 0.63 4.55 7.29
C THR A 39 1.54 5.54 6.59
N ILE A 40 1.05 6.12 5.49
CA ILE A 40 1.73 7.19 4.75
C ILE A 40 0.87 8.46 4.74
N ASP A 41 1.51 9.60 4.59
CA ASP A 41 0.82 10.88 4.41
C ASP A 41 0.23 10.97 2.99
N ALA A 42 -0.90 10.32 2.80
CA ALA A 42 -1.67 10.29 1.56
C ALA A 42 -3.16 10.13 1.85
N ARG A 43 -3.98 10.56 0.89
CA ARG A 43 -5.43 10.34 0.97
C ARG A 43 -5.74 8.84 0.86
N PRO A 44 -6.51 8.26 1.79
CA PRO A 44 -6.98 6.88 1.66
C PRO A 44 -7.78 6.67 0.39
N ALA A 45 -7.65 5.49 -0.22
CA ALA A 45 -8.55 5.08 -1.29
C ALA A 45 -9.88 4.65 -0.67
N VAL A 46 -10.90 5.51 -0.78
CA VAL A 46 -12.26 5.21 -0.36
C VAL A 46 -13.07 4.82 -1.60
N THR A 47 -13.50 3.57 -1.66
CA THR A 47 -14.44 3.09 -2.67
C THR A 47 -15.86 3.09 -2.11
N ASP A 48 -16.86 2.97 -2.98
CA ASP A 48 -18.26 2.84 -2.56
C ASP A 48 -18.47 1.66 -1.61
N GLU A 49 -17.82 0.52 -1.85
CA GLU A 49 -17.86 -0.67 -0.97
C GLU A 49 -17.31 -0.37 0.44
N VAL A 50 -16.21 0.39 0.52
CA VAL A 50 -15.60 0.79 1.79
C VAL A 50 -16.47 1.80 2.52
N ARG A 51 -17.14 2.71 1.79
CA ARG A 51 -18.10 3.67 2.33
C ARG A 51 -19.36 2.98 2.87
N GLU A 52 -19.87 1.98 2.18
CA GLU A 52 -21.01 1.16 2.64
C GLU A 52 -20.65 0.41 3.94
N LEU A 53 -19.47 -0.22 3.98
CA LEU A 53 -18.99 -0.90 5.19
C LEU A 53 -18.84 0.06 6.40
N ALA A 54 -18.33 1.27 6.17
CA ALA A 54 -18.23 2.28 7.23
C ALA A 54 -19.62 2.73 7.72
N HIS A 55 -20.57 2.91 6.81
CA HIS A 55 -21.95 3.23 7.16
C HIS A 55 -22.58 2.12 8.02
N ASP A 56 -22.39 0.85 7.65
CA ASP A 56 -22.88 -0.31 8.43
C ASP A 56 -22.23 -0.40 9.82
N ALA A 57 -20.97 0.05 9.95
CA ALA A 57 -20.27 0.16 11.23
C ALA A 57 -20.65 1.41 12.04
N GLY A 58 -21.59 2.24 11.55
CA GLY A 58 -22.06 3.47 12.20
C GLY A 58 -21.14 4.68 12.02
N GLY A 59 -20.17 4.61 11.11
CA GLY A 59 -19.30 5.72 10.70
C GLY A 59 -19.71 6.35 9.36
N THR A 60 -18.99 7.38 8.95
CA THR A 60 -19.17 8.05 7.66
C THR A 60 -17.94 7.88 6.77
N ALA A 61 -18.09 8.10 5.46
CA ALA A 61 -16.92 8.15 4.58
C ALA A 61 -16.00 9.32 4.93
N GLU A 62 -16.54 10.44 5.43
CA GLU A 62 -15.72 11.54 5.90
C GLU A 62 -14.79 11.12 7.05
N ASP A 63 -15.22 10.21 7.92
CA ASP A 63 -14.36 9.66 8.99
C ASP A 63 -13.18 8.85 8.44
N LEU A 64 -13.37 8.17 7.30
CA LEU A 64 -12.31 7.43 6.62
C LEU A 64 -11.32 8.36 5.91
N GLU A 65 -11.82 9.43 5.31
CA GLU A 65 -11.01 10.43 4.60
C GLU A 65 -10.22 11.34 5.55
N GLN A 66 -10.75 11.60 6.75
CA GLN A 66 -10.11 12.38 7.81
C GLN A 66 -9.12 11.55 8.66
N GLY A 67 -8.99 10.26 8.38
CA GLY A 67 -8.03 9.36 9.02
C GLY A 67 -6.57 9.80 8.81
N SER A 68 -5.67 9.30 9.67
CA SER A 68 -4.25 9.68 9.79
C SER A 68 -3.34 9.24 8.63
N GLY A 69 -3.87 9.19 7.40
CA GLY A 69 -3.17 8.80 6.19
C GLY A 69 -3.63 7.46 5.60
N ALA A 70 -3.05 7.09 4.47
CA ALA A 70 -3.36 5.83 3.79
C ALA A 70 -2.59 4.67 4.42
N THR A 71 -3.30 3.61 4.81
CA THR A 71 -2.69 2.37 5.30
C THR A 71 -2.25 1.51 4.12
N LEU A 72 -1.02 1.01 4.20
CA LEU A 72 -0.42 0.08 3.25
C LEU A 72 0.02 -1.18 3.97
N VAL A 73 0.03 -2.28 3.21
CA VAL A 73 0.58 -3.56 3.64
C VAL A 73 1.68 -3.94 2.67
N GLY A 74 2.90 -4.11 3.19
CA GLY A 74 4.05 -4.63 2.46
C GLY A 74 4.46 -6.00 2.98
N ARG A 75 5.18 -6.76 2.15
CA ARG A 75 5.72 -8.06 2.50
C ARG A 75 7.23 -7.95 2.49
N PHE A 76 7.80 -7.76 3.67
CA PHE A 76 9.22 -7.50 3.85
C PHE A 76 10.02 -8.78 4.04
N GLY A 77 11.28 -8.78 3.59
CA GLY A 77 12.23 -9.84 3.93
C GLY A 77 12.41 -10.04 5.44
N ALA A 78 12.67 -11.28 5.88
CA ALA A 78 12.87 -11.63 7.30
C ALA A 78 13.96 -10.81 8.02
N GLN A 79 14.90 -10.24 7.26
CA GLN A 79 15.98 -9.40 7.74
C GLN A 79 15.52 -8.00 8.16
N SER A 80 14.32 -7.57 7.78
CA SER A 80 13.76 -6.26 8.14
C SER A 80 13.66 -6.14 9.66
N ARG A 81 14.09 -4.99 10.19
CA ARG A 81 14.11 -4.73 11.64
C ARG A 81 13.18 -3.62 12.09
N VAL A 82 12.51 -2.94 11.15
CA VAL A 82 11.61 -1.81 11.45
C VAL A 82 10.48 -2.28 12.37
N GLY A 83 10.37 -1.67 13.54
CA GLY A 83 9.37 -1.95 14.56
C GLY A 83 8.18 -0.99 14.48
N ALA A 84 7.10 -1.32 15.19
CA ALA A 84 5.94 -0.42 15.30
C ALA A 84 6.33 0.93 15.93
N GLY A 85 5.80 2.02 15.36
CA GLY A 85 6.13 3.40 15.71
C GLY A 85 7.38 3.95 15.02
N GLU A 86 8.18 3.11 14.35
CA GLU A 86 9.38 3.55 13.64
C GLU A 86 9.06 4.02 12.21
N ALA A 87 9.93 4.89 11.68
CA ALA A 87 9.85 5.32 10.30
C ALA A 87 10.21 4.15 9.37
N VAL A 88 9.41 3.97 8.32
CA VAL A 88 9.64 2.98 7.28
C VAL A 88 9.84 3.67 5.93
N GLU A 89 10.81 3.20 5.16
CA GLU A 89 10.92 3.49 3.73
C GLU A 89 10.62 2.21 2.95
N ALA A 90 9.50 2.18 2.24
CA ALA A 90 9.12 1.06 1.38
C ALA A 90 9.55 1.33 -0.06
N ALA A 91 10.39 0.49 -0.63
CA ALA A 91 10.72 0.49 -2.05
C ALA A 91 9.54 -0.03 -2.89
N ILE A 92 9.30 0.58 -4.04
CA ILE A 92 8.14 0.28 -4.91
C ILE A 92 8.62 -0.29 -6.25
N ASP A 93 8.13 -1.47 -6.63
CA ASP A 93 8.20 -1.91 -8.03
C ASP A 93 7.12 -1.21 -8.87
N THR A 94 7.50 -0.11 -9.51
CA THR A 94 6.58 0.69 -10.34
C THR A 94 5.97 -0.06 -11.52
N ARG A 95 6.59 -1.16 -11.95
CA ARG A 95 6.09 -1.99 -13.06
C ARG A 95 4.88 -2.84 -12.64
N ALA A 96 4.65 -2.97 -11.34
CA ALA A 96 3.54 -3.70 -10.75
C ALA A 96 2.44 -2.77 -10.17
N LEU A 97 2.45 -1.50 -10.56
CA LEU A 97 1.39 -0.57 -10.23
C LEU A 97 0.15 -0.82 -11.08
N HIS A 98 -0.99 -0.74 -10.42
CA HIS A 98 -2.31 -0.77 -11.03
C HIS A 98 -2.99 0.55 -10.71
N PHE A 99 -3.56 1.18 -11.72
CA PHE A 99 -4.27 2.45 -11.60
C PHE A 99 -5.76 2.20 -11.87
N PHE A 100 -6.60 2.93 -11.15
CA PHE A 100 -8.05 2.80 -11.24
C PHE A 100 -8.65 4.21 -11.35
N ASP A 101 -9.70 4.33 -12.15
CA ASP A 101 -10.53 5.52 -12.18
C ASP A 101 -11.27 5.65 -10.83
N PRO A 102 -11.19 6.80 -10.13
CA PRO A 102 -11.78 6.97 -8.81
C PRO A 102 -13.31 7.04 -8.84
N ASP A 103 -13.93 7.41 -9.97
CA ASP A 103 -15.38 7.53 -10.09
C ASP A 103 -16.02 6.20 -10.50
N THR A 104 -15.35 5.42 -11.37
CA THR A 104 -15.93 4.18 -11.91
C THR A 104 -15.31 2.90 -11.37
N GLY A 105 -14.16 2.99 -10.68
CA GLY A 105 -13.39 1.82 -10.23
C GLY A 105 -12.77 0.98 -11.35
N LEU A 106 -12.82 1.43 -12.61
CA LEU A 106 -12.30 0.68 -13.75
C LEU A 106 -10.78 0.82 -13.81
N GLY A 107 -10.10 -0.27 -14.15
CA GLY A 107 -8.64 -0.26 -14.30
C GLY A 107 -8.21 0.56 -15.51
N ILE A 108 -7.23 1.44 -15.31
CA ILE A 108 -6.62 2.26 -16.34
C ILE A 108 -5.38 1.51 -16.87
N TYR A 109 -5.52 0.94 -18.06
CA TYR A 109 -4.46 0.19 -18.73
C TYR A 109 -4.26 0.77 -20.14
N ASP A 110 -3.01 0.83 -20.62
CA ASP A 110 -2.71 1.18 -22.02
C ASP A 110 -3.26 0.06 -22.93
N GLU A 111 -4.10 0.40 -23.92
CA GLU A 111 -4.78 -0.54 -24.83
C GLU A 111 -3.84 -1.34 -25.76
N ARG A 112 -2.52 -1.30 -25.55
CA ARG A 112 -1.52 -2.05 -26.34
C ARG A 112 -1.32 -3.51 -25.90
N LYS A 113 -2.33 -4.14 -25.29
CA LYS A 113 -2.30 -5.58 -25.05
C LYS A 113 -3.65 -6.24 -25.36
N GLY A 114 -3.98 -6.22 -26.65
CA GLY A 114 -5.15 -6.90 -27.22
C GLY A 114 -5.03 -7.18 -28.73
N ALA A 115 -3.82 -7.39 -29.24
CA ALA A 115 -3.59 -8.01 -30.54
C ALA A 115 -2.52 -9.10 -30.38
N THR A 116 -2.70 -10.23 -31.06
CA THR A 116 -1.96 -11.53 -30.98
C THR A 116 -2.61 -12.50 -29.96
N SER A 117 -3.27 -13.61 -30.34
CA SER A 117 -3.58 -14.27 -31.61
C SER A 117 -4.88 -15.06 -31.46
#